data_AF-A0A954FJC5-F1
#
_entry.id   AF-A0A954FJC5-F1
#
_cell.length_a   1.000
_cell.length_b   1.000
_cell.length_c   1.000
_cell.angle_alpha   90.00
_cell.angle_beta   90.00
_cell.angle_gamma   90.00
#
_symmetry.space_group_name_H-M   'P 1'
#
loop_
_entity.id
_entity.type
_entity.pdbx_description
1 polymer ?
#
loop_
_entity_poly.entity_id
_entity_poly.type
_entity_poly.pdbx_seq_one_letter_code
_entity_poly.pdbx_strand_id
1 'polypeptide(L)'
;MRVLPVMISVSSLILTFAAFVLCPQDKPAESTGLFDVPAQEIARRRQPLPHAVDKTGKKPSATAPQERPFEPGIIRDNVALVTELNTRWEESRLSLVTNFELPATPPPGATIVGVSPAEVMVQQWIDEGTASGHHGILYDNRDRDHSNLNRKKFPQLAFVEYDGAAKKCGADWGMRIGQAFNLPTFGNSSTAQVNSPLWRSNPRMVTYDDLLMRITCNEFLNNQMYCYPEHNDFDRKHGDVYPANAPYWVISQGSSGSDQPFMEAIALTLAALRPEVRRTLVETHSLMGAIQMLLRRSQKSVQSDDDYYSGKAHPVVFQASELDTFRMVQMAHELTIDTLPSMVRIRVLEEDLGVPGRDYFHPFAAERLFDTPMAVARVYRTVSHQRRMVVEARAAGIDARLSGFRWVVLQGDPEKIRIRPMGSNGAKAELIFYWHPMAPIPGMTGMQSNRIDIGVFADHGKSPSLPAFITSFTLANEDRTYVNGRIQSIDYGAVGISQRYVDPTIDVPKRWRDEYQYSSENQLLGWRRLVPQAEPQEFAADGRLIFKKDAAGKPTEYRNVTYEAIADKQQLSVLKMVIAPK
;
A
#
# COMPACT_ATOMS: atom_id res chain seq x y z
N MET A 1 -13.68 -74.49 -5.35
CA MET A 1 -14.83 -75.18 -4.73
C MET A 1 -15.08 -74.53 -3.38
N ARG A 2 -16.36 -74.22 -3.07
CA ARG A 2 -16.90 -73.45 -1.92
C ARG A 2 -16.96 -71.92 -2.09
N VAL A 3 -18.15 -71.51 -2.51
CA VAL A 3 -18.78 -70.20 -2.34
C VAL A 3 -19.63 -70.28 -1.06
N LEU A 4 -19.56 -69.26 -0.20
CA LEU A 4 -20.60 -68.95 0.79
C LEU A 4 -20.54 -67.44 1.12
N PRO A 5 -21.68 -66.73 1.19
CA PRO A 5 -21.75 -65.29 1.42
C PRO A 5 -21.93 -64.97 2.92
N VAL A 6 -21.41 -63.83 3.35
CA VAL A 6 -21.68 -63.27 4.69
C VAL A 6 -22.55 -62.02 4.51
N MET A 7 -23.80 -62.12 4.98
CA MET A 7 -24.66 -60.99 5.32
C MET A 7 -24.08 -60.26 6.54
N ILE A 8 -24.04 -58.92 6.51
CA ILE A 8 -23.98 -58.13 7.74
C ILE A 8 -25.14 -57.14 7.74
N SER A 9 -25.90 -57.25 8.83
CA SER A 9 -27.13 -56.55 9.17
C SER A 9 -26.86 -55.11 9.60
N VAL A 10 -27.78 -54.23 9.23
CA VAL A 10 -27.93 -52.84 9.66
C VAL A 10 -28.48 -52.82 11.09
N SER A 11 -27.82 -52.12 12.03
CA SER A 11 -28.46 -51.60 13.25
C SER A 11 -27.58 -50.56 13.95
N SER A 12 -28.26 -49.51 14.44
CA SER A 12 -27.89 -48.58 15.51
C SER A 12 -27.22 -47.25 15.12
N LEU A 13 -28.05 -46.25 14.82
CA LEU A 13 -27.72 -44.84 15.06
C LEU A 13 -28.72 -44.31 16.09
N ILE A 14 -28.24 -44.06 17.31
CA ILE A 14 -28.98 -43.49 18.43
C ILE A 14 -28.97 -41.96 18.32
N LEU A 15 -30.16 -41.39 18.45
CA LEU A 15 -30.44 -39.97 18.58
C LEU A 15 -29.66 -39.31 19.72
N THR A 16 -29.11 -38.12 19.47
CA THR A 16 -29.00 -37.09 20.51
C THR A 16 -29.32 -35.74 19.86
N PHE A 17 -30.59 -35.35 19.96
CA PHE A 17 -31.07 -34.03 19.55
C PHE A 17 -30.69 -33.01 20.64
N ALA A 18 -29.75 -32.12 20.33
CA ALA A 18 -29.57 -30.89 21.08
C ALA A 18 -30.58 -29.85 20.56
N ALA A 19 -31.44 -29.36 21.45
CA ALA A 19 -32.41 -28.33 21.16
C ALA A 19 -31.68 -26.99 20.89
N PHE A 20 -31.55 -26.62 19.62
CA PHE A 20 -31.32 -25.24 19.22
C PHE A 20 -32.60 -24.45 19.46
N VAL A 21 -32.55 -23.49 20.39
CA VAL A 21 -33.54 -22.40 20.45
C VAL A 21 -33.30 -21.54 19.22
N LEU A 22 -34.03 -21.83 18.15
CA LEU A 22 -34.11 -20.99 16.96
C LEU A 22 -34.83 -19.70 17.34
N CYS A 23 -34.07 -18.60 17.42
CA CYS A 23 -34.65 -17.27 17.24
C CYS A 23 -35.29 -17.20 15.84
N PRO A 24 -36.40 -16.46 15.64
CA PRO A 24 -37.06 -16.39 14.35
C PRO A 24 -36.06 -15.89 13.30
N GLN A 25 -35.91 -16.67 12.23
CA GLN A 25 -35.04 -16.37 11.12
C GLN A 25 -35.50 -15.09 10.42
N ASP A 26 -34.69 -14.03 10.50
CA ASP A 26 -34.63 -13.05 9.42
C ASP A 26 -34.20 -13.82 8.16
N LYS A 27 -35.09 -13.89 7.16
CA LYS A 27 -34.69 -14.33 5.83
C LYS A 27 -33.49 -13.47 5.41
N PRO A 28 -32.39 -14.06 4.91
CA PRO A 28 -31.30 -13.25 4.41
C PRO A 28 -31.86 -12.31 3.35
N ALA A 29 -31.74 -11.00 3.59
CA ALA A 29 -32.16 -10.00 2.62
C ALA A 29 -31.48 -10.32 1.28
N GLU A 30 -32.25 -10.34 0.20
CA GLU A 30 -31.66 -10.45 -1.14
C GLU A 30 -30.77 -9.23 -1.35
N SER A 31 -29.49 -9.47 -1.67
CA SER A 31 -28.53 -8.39 -1.88
C SER A 31 -28.98 -7.47 -3.01
N THR A 32 -28.92 -6.16 -2.78
CA THR A 32 -29.15 -5.12 -3.79
C THR A 32 -27.95 -4.91 -4.72
N GLY A 33 -26.86 -5.65 -4.54
CA GLY A 33 -25.60 -5.44 -5.23
C GLY A 33 -24.79 -4.25 -4.68
N LEU A 34 -25.17 -3.73 -3.51
CA LEU A 34 -24.50 -2.57 -2.89
C LEU A 34 -22.99 -2.79 -2.73
N PHE A 35 -22.63 -3.97 -2.24
CA PHE A 35 -21.25 -4.28 -1.95
C PHE A 35 -20.39 -4.35 -3.23
N ASP A 36 -20.97 -4.44 -4.43
CA ASP A 36 -20.21 -4.42 -5.69
C ASP A 36 -19.87 -2.99 -6.18
N VAL A 37 -20.50 -1.96 -5.62
CA VAL A 37 -20.35 -0.55 -6.05
C VAL A 37 -18.89 -0.07 -6.05
N PRO A 38 -18.06 -0.31 -5.01
CA PRO A 38 -16.66 0.11 -5.03
C PRO A 38 -15.88 -0.42 -6.23
N ALA A 39 -16.02 -1.72 -6.52
CA ALA A 39 -15.31 -2.35 -7.64
C ALA A 39 -15.76 -1.77 -8.99
N GLN A 40 -17.07 -1.55 -9.15
CA GLN A 40 -17.64 -0.94 -10.35
C GLN A 40 -17.16 0.51 -10.55
N GLU A 41 -17.16 1.30 -9.49
CA GLU A 41 -16.80 2.72 -9.53
C GLU A 41 -15.29 2.92 -9.74
N ILE A 42 -14.47 2.11 -9.07
CA ILE A 42 -13.02 2.08 -9.30
C ILE A 42 -12.72 1.67 -10.76
N ALA A 43 -13.39 0.64 -11.27
CA ALA A 43 -13.23 0.22 -12.67
C ALA A 43 -13.65 1.34 -13.63
N ARG A 44 -14.78 2.02 -13.38
CA ARG A 44 -15.28 3.14 -14.18
C ARG A 44 -14.29 4.30 -14.24
N ARG A 45 -13.65 4.66 -13.11
CA ARG A 45 -12.66 5.75 -13.04
C ARG A 45 -11.31 5.41 -13.64
N ARG A 46 -10.94 4.13 -13.65
CA ARG A 46 -9.70 3.64 -14.26
C ARG A 46 -9.77 3.55 -15.78
N GLN A 47 -10.96 3.53 -16.38
CA GLN A 47 -11.07 3.56 -17.83
C GLN A 47 -10.54 4.90 -18.36
N PRO A 48 -9.65 4.91 -19.37
CA PRO A 48 -9.28 6.15 -20.03
C PRO A 48 -10.56 6.78 -20.61
N LEU A 49 -10.76 8.08 -20.34
CA LEU A 49 -11.88 8.83 -20.92
C LEU A 49 -11.91 8.57 -22.44
N PRO A 50 -13.01 8.05 -23.00
CA PRO A 50 -13.05 7.78 -24.43
C PRO A 50 -12.95 9.10 -25.21
N HIS A 51 -11.91 9.23 -26.03
CA HIS A 51 -11.93 10.13 -27.18
C HIS A 51 -12.85 9.54 -28.25
N ALA A 52 -14.16 9.70 -28.11
CA ALA A 52 -15.11 9.70 -29.23
C ALA A 52 -16.52 10.02 -28.74
N VAL A 53 -17.15 10.95 -29.46
CA VAL A 53 -18.59 11.22 -29.42
C VAL A 53 -19.33 9.93 -29.75
N ASP A 54 -20.02 9.36 -28.77
CA ASP A 54 -21.03 8.35 -29.04
C ASP A 54 -22.23 9.05 -29.71
N LYS A 55 -22.35 8.87 -31.04
CA LYS A 55 -23.52 9.26 -31.83
C LYS A 55 -24.64 8.23 -31.77
N THR A 56 -24.57 7.24 -30.87
CA THR A 56 -25.73 6.41 -30.56
C THR A 56 -26.48 7.07 -29.40
N GLY A 57 -27.63 7.66 -29.71
CA GLY A 57 -28.49 8.37 -28.75
C GLY A 57 -29.15 7.49 -27.70
N LYS A 58 -28.43 6.53 -27.11
CA LYS A 58 -28.85 5.86 -25.87
C LYS A 58 -28.11 6.52 -24.71
N LYS A 59 -28.75 7.52 -24.11
CA LYS A 59 -28.41 7.95 -22.75
C LYS A 59 -28.36 6.69 -21.88
N PRO A 60 -27.27 6.44 -21.14
CA PRO A 60 -27.34 5.52 -20.02
C PRO A 60 -28.52 5.97 -19.16
N SER A 61 -29.43 5.05 -18.88
CA SER A 61 -30.45 5.27 -17.86
C SER A 61 -29.72 5.41 -16.54
N ALA A 62 -29.30 6.64 -16.21
CA ALA A 62 -28.97 7.03 -14.86
C ALA A 62 -30.30 7.05 -14.10
N THR A 63 -30.78 5.88 -13.73
CA THR A 63 -31.79 5.75 -12.70
C THR A 63 -31.15 6.38 -11.47
N ALA A 64 -31.72 7.49 -10.99
CA ALA A 64 -31.27 8.08 -9.73
C ALA A 64 -31.23 6.95 -8.69
N PRO A 65 -30.14 6.81 -7.90
CA PRO A 65 -30.09 5.79 -6.86
C PRO A 65 -31.33 6.00 -5.99
N GLN A 66 -32.22 5.00 -5.97
CA GLN A 66 -33.38 5.06 -5.11
C GLN A 66 -32.85 5.22 -3.68
N GLU A 67 -33.30 6.24 -2.95
CA GLU A 67 -32.93 6.40 -1.54
C GLU A 67 -33.33 5.12 -0.81
N ARG A 68 -32.33 4.37 -0.38
CA ARG A 68 -32.53 3.13 0.36
C ARG A 68 -32.71 3.46 1.83
N PRO A 69 -33.53 2.67 2.57
CA PRO A 69 -33.56 2.75 4.02
C PRO A 69 -32.13 2.63 4.55
N PHE A 70 -31.74 3.59 5.39
CA PHE A 70 -30.43 3.64 6.01
C PHE A 70 -30.62 3.84 7.51
N GLU A 71 -30.15 2.87 8.29
CA GLU A 71 -30.21 2.90 9.74
C GLU A 71 -28.84 2.48 10.30
N PRO A 72 -28.23 3.28 11.19
CA PRO A 72 -27.02 2.87 11.88
C PRO A 72 -27.19 1.51 12.56
N GLY A 73 -26.21 0.62 12.40
CA GLY A 73 -26.21 -0.67 13.07
C GLY A 73 -25.99 -0.53 14.56
N ILE A 74 -26.69 -1.32 15.37
CA ILE A 74 -26.49 -1.35 16.82
C ILE A 74 -25.40 -2.38 17.15
N ILE A 75 -24.38 -1.97 17.89
CA ILE A 75 -23.36 -2.90 18.43
C ILE A 75 -23.97 -3.66 19.60
N ARG A 76 -24.06 -5.00 19.49
CA ARG A 76 -24.62 -5.89 20.53
C ARG A 76 -23.63 -6.98 20.87
N ASP A 77 -23.43 -7.24 22.15
CA ASP A 77 -22.48 -8.26 22.63
C ASP A 77 -21.09 -8.14 21.99
N ASN A 78 -20.63 -6.89 21.82
CA ASN A 78 -19.37 -6.55 21.14
C ASN A 78 -19.29 -7.02 19.69
N VAL A 79 -20.42 -7.15 19.00
CA VAL A 79 -20.50 -7.48 17.58
C VAL A 79 -21.08 -6.28 16.82
N ALA A 80 -20.33 -5.82 15.82
CA ALA A 80 -20.70 -4.78 14.88
C ALA A 80 -21.03 -5.43 13.52
N LEU A 81 -22.29 -5.81 13.33
CA LEU A 81 -22.73 -6.53 12.13
C LEU A 81 -22.91 -5.58 10.92
N VAL A 82 -22.11 -5.79 9.88
CA VAL A 82 -22.21 -5.11 8.58
C VAL A 82 -23.33 -5.74 7.75
N THR A 83 -24.23 -4.88 7.28
CA THR A 83 -25.39 -5.23 6.46
C THR A 83 -25.57 -4.19 5.36
N GLU A 84 -26.48 -4.42 4.41
CA GLU A 84 -26.86 -3.38 3.45
C GLU A 84 -27.63 -2.21 4.10
N LEU A 85 -28.33 -2.43 5.21
CA LEU A 85 -29.16 -1.39 5.88
C LEU A 85 -28.33 -0.32 6.57
N ASN A 86 -27.17 -0.69 7.11
CA ASN A 86 -26.27 0.24 7.80
C ASN A 86 -25.08 0.68 6.95
N THR A 87 -25.06 0.33 5.66
CA THR A 87 -23.97 0.65 4.75
C THR A 87 -24.47 1.52 3.61
N ARG A 88 -23.70 2.56 3.25
CA ARG A 88 -24.02 3.42 2.12
C ARG A 88 -22.78 3.83 1.34
N TRP A 89 -22.95 4.11 0.05
CA TRP A 89 -21.89 4.68 -0.76
C TRP A 89 -21.71 6.17 -0.41
N GLU A 90 -20.49 6.56 -0.06
CA GLU A 90 -20.11 7.96 0.13
C GLU A 90 -19.14 8.40 -0.98
N GLU A 91 -19.67 9.15 -1.93
CA GLU A 91 -18.97 9.63 -3.12
C GLU A 91 -17.70 10.42 -2.77
N SER A 92 -17.75 11.26 -1.73
CA SER A 92 -16.61 12.04 -1.25
C SER A 92 -15.45 11.20 -0.72
N ARG A 93 -15.74 9.96 -0.29
CA ARG A 93 -14.76 9.02 0.23
C ARG A 93 -14.40 7.91 -0.76
N LEU A 94 -15.13 7.82 -1.88
CA LEU A 94 -15.11 6.69 -2.81
C LEU A 94 -15.13 5.35 -2.08
N SER A 95 -15.99 5.26 -1.06
CA SER A 95 -16.07 4.11 -0.17
C SER A 95 -17.51 3.82 0.22
N LEU A 96 -17.80 2.55 0.44
CA LEU A 96 -18.92 2.14 1.28
C LEU A 96 -18.59 2.46 2.72
N VAL A 97 -19.42 3.26 3.38
CA VAL A 97 -19.29 3.56 4.80
C VAL A 97 -20.38 2.83 5.54
N THR A 98 -19.97 1.95 6.45
CA THR A 98 -20.87 1.29 7.40
C THR A 98 -20.92 2.11 8.69
N ASN A 99 -22.13 2.45 9.12
CA ASN A 99 -22.37 3.24 10.32
C ASN A 99 -22.86 2.37 11.47
N PHE A 100 -22.25 2.56 12.63
CA PHE A 100 -22.68 1.97 13.88
C PHE A 100 -23.04 3.04 14.92
N GLU A 101 -24.07 2.76 15.70
CA GLU A 101 -24.38 3.47 16.94
C GLU A 101 -23.45 2.99 18.05
N LEU A 102 -22.69 3.93 18.61
CA LEU A 102 -21.83 3.66 19.75
C LEU A 102 -22.68 3.59 21.03
N PRO A 103 -22.63 2.49 21.81
CA PRO A 103 -23.32 2.42 23.08
C PRO A 103 -22.84 3.53 24.04
N ALA A 104 -23.77 4.12 24.80
CA ALA A 104 -23.47 5.25 25.68
C ALA A 104 -22.45 4.92 26.79
N THR A 105 -22.37 3.66 27.19
CA THR A 105 -21.45 3.18 28.23
C THR A 105 -20.69 1.95 27.73
N PRO A 106 -19.44 1.75 28.19
CA PRO A 106 -18.69 0.54 27.89
C PRO A 106 -19.33 -0.71 28.51
N PRO A 107 -19.11 -1.91 27.95
CA PRO A 107 -19.52 -3.15 28.57
C PRO A 107 -18.94 -3.28 30.01
N PRO A 108 -19.74 -3.68 31.01
CA PRO A 108 -19.25 -3.83 32.39
C PRO A 108 -18.17 -4.91 32.53
N GLY A 109 -17.18 -4.69 33.41
CA GLY A 109 -16.31 -5.77 33.94
C GLY A 109 -15.37 -6.43 32.93
N ALA A 110 -15.08 -5.76 31.81
CA ALA A 110 -14.27 -6.28 30.72
C ALA A 110 -12.78 -5.97 30.96
N THR A 111 -12.08 -6.90 31.63
CA THR A 111 -10.63 -6.84 31.90
C THR A 111 -9.83 -7.37 30.71
N ILE A 112 -8.77 -6.68 30.31
CA ILE A 112 -7.76 -7.21 29.39
C ILE A 112 -7.08 -8.42 30.05
N VAL A 113 -7.25 -9.60 29.45
CA VAL A 113 -6.75 -10.86 30.04
C VAL A 113 -5.33 -11.12 29.55
N GLY A 114 -4.35 -11.06 30.44
CA GLY A 114 -2.95 -11.25 30.07
C GLY A 114 -1.99 -11.24 31.25
N VAL A 115 -0.74 -11.66 30.98
CA VAL A 115 0.35 -11.70 31.96
C VAL A 115 1.59 -10.94 31.51
N SER A 116 1.59 -10.40 30.30
CA SER A 116 2.70 -9.56 29.85
C SER A 116 2.69 -8.22 30.62
N PRO A 117 3.87 -7.60 30.83
CA PRO A 117 3.94 -6.30 31.50
C PRO A 117 3.06 -5.23 30.87
N ALA A 118 2.90 -5.24 29.54
CA ALA A 118 2.05 -4.28 28.82
C ALA A 118 0.57 -4.48 29.15
N GLU A 119 0.09 -5.72 29.15
CA GLU A 119 -1.31 -6.03 29.47
C GLU A 119 -1.66 -5.64 30.90
N VAL A 120 -0.80 -6.00 31.87
CA VAL A 120 -0.99 -5.68 33.29
C VAL A 120 -1.05 -4.17 33.50
N MET A 121 -0.12 -3.43 32.89
CA MET A 121 -0.04 -1.98 33.05
C MET A 121 -1.25 -1.26 32.41
N VAL A 122 -1.65 -1.65 31.19
CA VAL A 122 -2.82 -1.05 30.54
C VAL A 122 -4.10 -1.34 31.32
N GLN A 123 -4.25 -2.56 31.85
CA GLN A 123 -5.41 -2.87 32.70
C GLN A 123 -5.43 -2.00 33.96
N GLN A 124 -4.28 -1.84 34.63
CA GLN A 124 -4.17 -0.97 35.80
C GLN A 124 -4.61 0.47 35.46
N TRP A 125 -4.14 1.04 34.37
CA TRP A 125 -4.55 2.40 33.95
C TRP A 125 -6.03 2.51 33.57
N ILE A 126 -6.64 1.43 33.07
CA ILE A 126 -8.09 1.38 32.83
C ILE A 126 -8.84 1.41 34.17
N ASP A 127 -8.40 0.62 35.15
CA ASP A 127 -9.01 0.57 36.49
C ASP A 127 -8.87 1.91 37.24
N GLU A 128 -7.75 2.62 37.03
CA GLU A 128 -7.49 3.97 37.53
C GLU A 128 -8.27 5.06 36.77
N GLY A 129 -8.86 4.74 35.62
CA GLY A 129 -9.57 5.68 34.74
C GLY A 129 -8.65 6.64 33.97
N THR A 130 -7.35 6.38 33.94
CA THR A 130 -6.35 7.21 33.23
C THR A 130 -6.15 6.75 31.78
N ALA A 131 -6.51 5.50 31.45
CA ALA A 131 -6.51 4.96 30.10
C ALA A 131 -7.94 4.80 29.55
N SER A 132 -8.06 4.86 28.22
CA SER A 132 -9.35 4.97 27.52
C SER A 132 -10.06 3.64 27.23
N GLY A 133 -9.38 2.50 27.43
CA GLY A 133 -9.90 1.18 27.11
C GLY A 133 -10.20 1.00 25.63
N HIS A 134 -11.07 0.07 25.24
CA HIS A 134 -11.39 -0.16 23.81
C HIS A 134 -12.77 0.33 23.38
N HIS A 135 -13.53 0.94 24.28
CA HIS A 135 -14.87 1.40 23.96
C HIS A 135 -14.91 2.32 22.73
N GLY A 136 -15.71 1.94 21.74
CA GLY A 136 -15.86 2.65 20.47
C GLY A 136 -14.77 2.42 19.44
N ILE A 137 -13.95 1.38 19.62
CA ILE A 137 -12.99 0.91 18.63
C ILE A 137 -13.51 -0.36 17.99
N LEU A 138 -13.48 -0.40 16.66
CA LEU A 138 -13.79 -1.59 15.88
C LEU A 138 -12.52 -2.39 15.62
N TYR A 139 -12.64 -3.71 15.73
CA TYR A 139 -11.69 -4.64 15.17
C TYR A 139 -12.29 -5.35 13.95
N ASP A 140 -11.67 -5.19 12.79
CA ASP A 140 -12.13 -5.76 11.52
C ASP A 140 -11.20 -6.86 11.02
N ASN A 141 -11.70 -8.09 10.98
CA ASN A 141 -10.98 -9.23 10.40
C ASN A 141 -11.49 -9.48 8.97
N ARG A 142 -10.59 -9.32 7.99
CA ARG A 142 -10.88 -9.57 6.57
C ARG A 142 -10.17 -10.81 6.04
N ASP A 143 -10.08 -11.86 6.85
CA ASP A 143 -9.54 -13.15 6.44
C ASP A 143 -10.38 -14.35 6.88
N ARG A 144 -11.65 -14.10 7.24
CA ARG A 144 -12.62 -15.13 7.69
C ARG A 144 -12.13 -15.88 8.92
N ASP A 145 -11.70 -15.11 9.90
CA ASP A 145 -11.20 -15.58 11.19
C ASP A 145 -9.94 -16.45 11.10
N HIS A 146 -9.21 -16.39 9.99
CA HIS A 146 -8.00 -17.18 9.80
C HIS A 146 -6.86 -16.70 10.71
N SER A 147 -6.73 -15.39 10.90
CA SER A 147 -5.83 -14.75 11.87
C SER A 147 -6.64 -13.79 12.74
N ASN A 148 -7.58 -14.32 13.53
CA ASN A 148 -8.45 -13.50 14.37
C ASN A 148 -7.78 -13.10 15.70
N LEU A 149 -8.03 -11.87 16.16
CA LEU A 149 -7.69 -11.43 17.50
C LEU A 149 -8.54 -12.17 18.55
N ASN A 150 -7.95 -12.50 19.70
CA ASN A 150 -8.68 -13.21 20.75
C ASN A 150 -9.73 -12.32 21.43
N ARG A 151 -11.01 -12.55 21.12
CA ARG A 151 -12.17 -11.86 21.74
C ARG A 151 -12.14 -11.85 23.27
N LYS A 152 -11.73 -12.95 23.90
CA LYS A 152 -11.68 -13.04 25.37
C LYS A 152 -10.59 -12.17 25.97
N LYS A 153 -9.53 -11.90 25.21
CA LYS A 153 -8.41 -11.06 25.64
C LYS A 153 -8.75 -9.57 25.58
N PHE A 154 -9.59 -9.18 24.64
CA PHE A 154 -9.99 -7.78 24.42
C PHE A 154 -11.52 -7.60 24.50
N PRO A 155 -12.14 -7.79 25.67
CA PRO A 155 -13.59 -7.85 25.83
C PRO A 155 -14.32 -6.50 25.66
N GLN A 156 -13.63 -5.39 25.44
CA GLN A 156 -14.25 -4.08 25.13
C GLN A 156 -14.21 -3.73 23.64
N LEU A 157 -13.49 -4.50 22.80
CA LEU A 157 -13.46 -4.27 21.36
C LEU A 157 -14.76 -4.73 20.72
N ALA A 158 -15.31 -3.94 19.82
CA ALA A 158 -16.40 -4.37 18.96
C ALA A 158 -15.82 -5.07 17.72
N PHE A 159 -16.09 -6.36 17.61
CA PHE A 159 -15.66 -7.19 16.48
C PHE A 159 -16.63 -7.01 15.32
N VAL A 160 -16.10 -6.61 14.17
CA VAL A 160 -16.87 -6.49 12.94
C VAL A 160 -17.23 -7.88 12.44
N GLU A 161 -18.50 -8.07 12.12
CA GLU A 161 -19.03 -9.26 11.48
C GLU A 161 -19.74 -8.89 10.19
N TYR A 162 -19.86 -9.85 9.28
CA TYR A 162 -20.49 -9.63 7.97
C TYR A 162 -21.69 -10.54 7.78
N ASP A 163 -22.80 -9.97 7.34
CA ASP A 163 -23.98 -10.75 6.97
C ASP A 163 -23.77 -11.56 5.67
N GLY A 164 -24.77 -12.37 5.31
CA GLY A 164 -24.69 -13.24 4.14
C GLY A 164 -24.52 -12.47 2.82
N ALA A 165 -25.13 -11.28 2.69
CA ALA A 165 -25.03 -10.45 1.49
C ALA A 165 -23.61 -9.87 1.34
N ALA A 166 -23.07 -9.32 2.42
CA ALA A 166 -21.72 -8.77 2.46
C ALA A 166 -20.65 -9.85 2.18
N LYS A 167 -20.76 -11.03 2.83
CA LYS A 167 -19.84 -12.16 2.63
C LYS A 167 -19.87 -12.68 1.19
N LYS A 168 -21.04 -12.73 0.56
CA LYS A 168 -21.18 -13.17 -0.84
C LYS A 168 -20.43 -12.27 -1.82
N CYS A 169 -20.33 -10.97 -1.54
CA CYS A 169 -19.56 -10.00 -2.31
C CYS A 169 -18.08 -9.89 -1.86
N GLY A 170 -17.66 -10.70 -0.89
CA GLY A 170 -16.29 -10.70 -0.35
C GLY A 170 -15.93 -9.43 0.41
N ALA A 171 -16.89 -8.80 1.09
CA ALA A 171 -16.65 -7.63 1.96
C ALA A 171 -15.76 -7.97 3.18
N ASP A 172 -15.68 -9.26 3.52
CA ASP A 172 -14.94 -9.87 4.64
C ASP A 172 -13.57 -10.43 4.22
N TRP A 173 -13.03 -10.04 3.06
CA TRP A 173 -11.84 -10.68 2.48
C TRP A 173 -10.83 -9.70 1.87
N GLY A 174 -9.56 -9.88 2.22
CA GLY A 174 -8.43 -9.13 1.67
C GLY A 174 -8.36 -7.69 2.15
N MET A 175 -7.64 -6.84 1.40
CA MET A 175 -7.57 -5.41 1.70
C MET A 175 -8.93 -4.69 1.57
N ARG A 176 -9.80 -5.18 0.68
CA ARG A 176 -11.12 -4.62 0.33
C ARG A 176 -11.15 -3.08 0.25
N ILE A 177 -10.64 -2.55 -0.86
CA ILE A 177 -10.57 -1.11 -1.14
C ILE A 177 -11.96 -0.49 -1.27
N GLY A 178 -12.14 0.67 -0.65
CA GLY A 178 -13.39 1.42 -0.73
C GLY A 178 -14.43 0.88 0.25
N GLN A 179 -13.99 0.40 1.41
CA GLN A 179 -14.86 -0.02 2.50
C GLN A 179 -14.35 0.50 3.83
N ALA A 180 -15.18 1.31 4.47
CA ALA A 180 -14.84 2.16 5.59
C ALA A 180 -15.93 2.11 6.67
N PHE A 181 -15.59 2.63 7.85
CA PHE A 181 -16.49 2.72 9.00
C PHE A 181 -16.60 4.16 9.50
N ASN A 182 -17.67 4.46 10.24
CA ASN A 182 -17.82 5.74 10.93
C ASN A 182 -17.00 5.84 12.23
N LEU A 183 -16.63 4.70 12.82
CA LEU A 183 -15.83 4.61 14.05
C LEU A 183 -14.37 4.28 13.71
N PRO A 184 -13.42 4.60 14.61
CA PRO A 184 -12.03 4.14 14.47
C PRO A 184 -11.94 2.62 14.35
N THR A 185 -11.19 2.15 13.36
CA THR A 185 -11.07 0.71 13.07
C THR A 185 -9.61 0.33 12.93
N PHE A 186 -9.22 -0.76 13.54
CA PHE A 186 -8.01 -1.46 13.14
C PHE A 186 -8.34 -2.90 12.80
N GLY A 187 -7.48 -3.55 12.04
CA GLY A 187 -7.83 -4.85 11.51
C GLY A 187 -6.68 -5.55 10.83
N ASN A 188 -6.98 -6.70 10.27
CA ASN A 188 -6.02 -7.44 9.48
C ASN A 188 -6.68 -8.23 8.35
N SER A 189 -5.86 -8.59 7.37
CA SER A 189 -6.18 -9.66 6.44
C SER A 189 -4.93 -10.47 6.18
N SER A 190 -4.86 -11.65 6.78
CA SER A 190 -3.76 -12.59 6.65
C SER A 190 -3.85 -13.40 5.34
N THR A 191 -4.06 -12.68 4.24
CA THR A 191 -4.26 -13.21 2.88
C THR A 191 -3.28 -12.58 1.90
N ALA A 192 -3.05 -13.25 0.78
CA ALA A 192 -2.23 -12.75 -0.31
C ALA A 192 -2.68 -13.40 -1.64
N GLN A 193 -2.32 -12.78 -2.77
CA GLN A 193 -2.45 -13.45 -4.07
C GLN A 193 -1.23 -14.34 -4.26
N VAL A 194 -1.43 -15.67 -4.27
CA VAL A 194 -0.30 -16.63 -4.27
C VAL A 194 -0.23 -17.52 -5.51
N ASN A 195 -1.36 -17.84 -6.14
CA ASN A 195 -1.45 -18.79 -7.27
C ASN A 195 -1.63 -18.06 -8.61
N SER A 196 -0.81 -17.04 -8.86
CA SER A 196 -0.89 -16.24 -10.08
C SER A 196 0.49 -15.73 -10.48
N PRO A 197 0.78 -15.53 -11.78
CA PRO A 197 1.95 -14.76 -12.23
C PRO A 197 1.97 -13.33 -11.65
N LEU A 198 0.79 -12.83 -11.25
CA LEU A 198 0.59 -11.55 -10.56
C LEU A 198 0.49 -11.74 -9.03
N TRP A 199 1.14 -12.75 -8.45
CA TRP A 199 1.22 -12.90 -6.99
C TRP A 199 1.64 -11.58 -6.33
N ARG A 200 1.21 -11.32 -5.09
CA ARG A 200 1.48 -10.08 -4.34
C ARG A 200 0.80 -10.12 -2.96
N SER A 201 1.38 -9.46 -1.97
CA SER A 201 0.68 -9.12 -0.73
C SER A 201 -0.41 -8.08 -0.96
N ASN A 202 -1.31 -7.93 0.03
CA ASN A 202 -2.34 -6.89 0.04
C ASN A 202 -1.77 -5.46 -0.17
N PRO A 203 -0.73 -5.02 0.57
CA PRO A 203 -0.06 -3.74 0.30
C PRO A 203 0.41 -3.57 -1.15
N ARG A 204 1.07 -4.59 -1.74
CA ARG A 204 1.57 -4.45 -3.12
C ARG A 204 0.43 -4.39 -4.15
N MET A 205 -0.77 -4.91 -3.84
CA MET A 205 -1.97 -4.79 -4.70
C MET A 205 -2.41 -3.35 -4.98
N VAL A 206 -2.04 -2.38 -4.14
CA VAL A 206 -2.47 -0.98 -4.32
C VAL A 206 -1.35 -0.05 -4.79
N THR A 207 -0.10 -0.36 -4.45
CA THR A 207 1.05 0.54 -4.65
C THR A 207 1.39 0.88 -6.11
N TYR A 208 0.80 0.21 -7.10
CA TYR A 208 1.01 0.52 -8.52
C TYR A 208 -0.02 1.51 -9.09
N ASP A 209 -1.03 1.94 -8.31
CA ASP A 209 -2.16 2.73 -8.82
C ASP A 209 -2.53 3.92 -7.92
N ASP A 210 -2.53 5.11 -8.52
CA ASP A 210 -2.85 6.38 -7.85
C ASP A 210 -4.23 6.42 -7.21
N LEU A 211 -5.26 5.90 -7.88
CA LEU A 211 -6.63 5.92 -7.34
C LEU A 211 -6.74 5.00 -6.12
N LEU A 212 -6.19 3.79 -6.19
CA LEU A 212 -6.22 2.87 -5.05
C LEU A 212 -5.47 3.44 -3.86
N MET A 213 -4.28 4.01 -4.07
CA MET A 213 -3.50 4.64 -3.02
C MET A 213 -4.20 5.86 -2.39
N ARG A 214 -4.94 6.64 -3.18
CA ARG A 214 -5.77 7.75 -2.65
C ARG A 214 -6.91 7.24 -1.77
N ILE A 215 -7.57 6.14 -2.16
CA ILE A 215 -8.64 5.55 -1.35
C ILE A 215 -8.05 5.01 -0.03
N THR A 216 -6.91 4.31 -0.08
CA THR A 216 -6.25 3.84 1.15
C THR A 216 -5.75 4.98 2.04
N CYS A 217 -5.21 6.06 1.45
CA CYS A 217 -4.87 7.26 2.22
C CYS A 217 -6.11 7.87 2.89
N ASN A 218 -7.26 7.84 2.20
CA ASN A 218 -8.51 8.35 2.77
C ASN A 218 -9.00 7.46 3.92
N GLU A 219 -8.93 6.14 3.80
CA GLU A 219 -9.23 5.20 4.90
C GLU A 219 -8.33 5.49 6.12
N PHE A 220 -7.02 5.65 5.90
CA PHE A 220 -6.06 5.99 6.96
C PHE A 220 -6.38 7.30 7.67
N LEU A 221 -6.68 8.36 6.90
CA LEU A 221 -7.09 9.65 7.45
C LEU A 221 -8.46 9.58 8.13
N ASN A 222 -9.30 8.58 7.85
CA ASN A 222 -10.55 8.35 8.58
C ASN A 222 -10.39 7.36 9.74
N ASN A 223 -9.20 7.34 10.36
CA ASN A 223 -8.86 6.54 11.53
C ASN A 223 -9.00 5.03 11.30
N GLN A 224 -8.59 4.54 10.12
CA GLN A 224 -8.58 3.11 9.81
C GLN A 224 -7.20 2.61 9.39
N MET A 225 -6.71 1.55 10.02
CA MET A 225 -5.40 0.98 9.67
C MET A 225 -5.39 -0.53 9.84
N TYR A 226 -4.76 -1.21 8.88
CA TYR A 226 -4.74 -2.66 8.84
C TYR A 226 -3.31 -3.21 8.85
N CYS A 227 -3.16 -4.42 9.39
CA CYS A 227 -1.94 -5.22 9.31
C CYS A 227 -2.05 -6.28 8.22
N TYR A 228 -0.97 -6.46 7.47
CA TYR A 228 -0.88 -7.45 6.40
C TYR A 228 0.47 -8.18 6.47
N PRO A 229 0.54 -9.50 6.20
CA PRO A 229 1.80 -10.19 5.98
C PRO A 229 2.42 -9.80 4.64
N GLU A 230 3.75 -9.71 4.57
CA GLU A 230 4.49 -9.49 3.31
C GLU A 230 4.45 -10.72 2.38
N HIS A 231 4.33 -11.91 2.99
CA HIS A 231 4.30 -13.23 2.37
C HIS A 231 5.56 -13.65 1.59
N ASN A 232 5.90 -12.98 0.49
CA ASN A 232 7.13 -13.19 -0.32
C ASN A 232 7.58 -11.89 -1.01
N ASP A 233 7.09 -10.74 -0.55
CA ASP A 233 7.43 -9.43 -1.13
C ASP A 233 8.73 -8.85 -0.56
N PHE A 234 9.24 -9.43 0.53
CA PHE A 234 10.47 -8.98 1.18
C PHE A 234 11.24 -10.18 1.75
N ASP A 235 11.99 -10.87 0.88
CA ASP A 235 12.73 -12.07 1.24
C ASP A 235 14.10 -12.16 0.52
N ARG A 236 14.96 -13.10 0.92
CA ARG A 236 16.30 -13.26 0.30
C ARG A 236 16.27 -13.79 -1.13
N LYS A 237 15.16 -14.41 -1.56
CA LYS A 237 15.02 -15.04 -2.88
C LYS A 237 14.66 -14.00 -3.94
N HIS A 238 13.73 -13.11 -3.62
CA HIS A 238 13.23 -12.07 -4.53
C HIS A 238 13.82 -10.68 -4.23
N GLY A 239 14.35 -10.48 -3.02
CA GLY A 239 14.78 -9.18 -2.51
C GLY A 239 13.60 -8.37 -1.98
N ASP A 240 13.77 -7.04 -1.99
CA ASP A 240 12.71 -6.07 -1.74
C ASP A 240 12.00 -5.72 -3.05
N VAL A 241 10.79 -6.25 -3.22
CA VAL A 241 9.98 -6.05 -4.43
C VAL A 241 8.83 -5.05 -4.21
N TYR A 242 8.85 -4.30 -3.09
CA TYR A 242 7.96 -3.18 -2.88
C TYR A 242 8.43 -1.95 -3.68
N PRO A 243 7.57 -1.36 -4.54
CA PRO A 243 7.95 -0.19 -5.32
C PRO A 243 7.93 1.11 -4.52
N ALA A 244 7.33 1.09 -3.32
CA ALA A 244 7.15 2.25 -2.46
C ALA A 244 7.01 1.85 -0.99
N ASN A 245 7.43 2.75 -0.10
CA ASN A 245 7.09 2.72 1.31
C ASN A 245 5.96 3.73 1.58
N ALA A 246 5.07 3.43 2.53
CA ALA A 246 3.91 4.27 2.86
C ALA A 246 3.47 4.08 4.31
N PRO A 247 2.80 5.08 4.93
CA PRO A 247 2.42 5.03 6.34
C PRO A 247 1.06 4.35 6.62
N TYR A 248 0.36 3.86 5.60
CA TYR A 248 -1.08 3.57 5.70
C TYR A 248 -1.44 2.23 6.33
N TRP A 249 -0.47 1.35 6.51
CA TRP A 249 -0.65 -0.01 6.97
C TRP A 249 0.60 -0.49 7.70
N VAL A 250 0.48 -1.60 8.42
CA VAL A 250 1.64 -2.32 8.97
C VAL A 250 1.87 -3.55 8.10
N ILE A 251 3.06 -3.66 7.52
CA ILE A 251 3.48 -4.89 6.85
C ILE A 251 4.32 -5.71 7.84
N SER A 252 3.87 -6.92 8.14
CA SER A 252 4.58 -7.86 9.02
C SER A 252 5.45 -8.81 8.19
N GLN A 253 6.65 -9.10 8.68
CA GLN A 253 7.50 -10.12 8.06
C GLN A 253 6.92 -11.51 8.27
N GLY A 254 6.76 -12.24 7.17
CA GLY A 254 6.29 -13.62 7.19
C GLY A 254 4.97 -13.78 6.44
N SER A 255 4.29 -14.88 6.72
CA SER A 255 3.05 -15.30 6.06
C SER A 255 1.90 -15.29 7.06
N SER A 256 0.93 -16.21 6.90
CA SER A 256 -0.27 -16.16 7.71
C SER A 256 0.01 -16.21 9.21
N GLY A 257 -0.63 -15.32 9.98
CA GLY A 257 -0.48 -15.20 11.43
C GLY A 257 0.69 -14.33 11.88
N SER A 258 1.57 -13.89 10.98
CA SER A 258 2.69 -12.98 11.34
C SER A 258 2.26 -11.57 11.74
N ASP A 259 1.00 -11.22 11.45
CA ASP A 259 0.35 -9.97 11.82
C ASP A 259 -0.10 -9.94 13.28
N GLN A 260 -0.33 -11.09 13.93
CA GLN A 260 -0.86 -11.19 15.30
C GLN A 260 -0.10 -10.36 16.34
N PRO A 261 1.24 -10.39 16.44
CA PRO A 261 1.96 -9.59 17.44
C PRO A 261 1.71 -8.09 17.28
N PHE A 262 1.61 -7.61 16.04
CA PHE A 262 1.33 -6.21 15.74
C PHE A 262 -0.11 -5.84 16.05
N MET A 263 -1.05 -6.74 15.75
CA MET A 263 -2.46 -6.57 16.07
C MET A 263 -2.69 -6.45 17.58
N GLU A 264 -2.05 -7.31 18.39
CA GLU A 264 -2.12 -7.21 19.85
C GLU A 264 -1.48 -5.93 20.38
N ALA A 265 -0.32 -5.53 19.85
CA ALA A 265 0.35 -4.30 20.28
C ALA A 265 -0.46 -3.05 19.93
N ILE A 266 -1.06 -2.99 18.73
CA ILE A 266 -1.96 -1.90 18.33
C ILE A 266 -3.19 -1.85 19.25
N ALA A 267 -3.82 -3.00 19.52
CA ALA A 267 -4.96 -3.07 20.42
C ALA A 267 -4.61 -2.51 21.81
N LEU A 268 -3.49 -2.96 22.41
CA LEU A 268 -3.06 -2.48 23.71
C LEU A 268 -2.71 -0.98 23.70
N THR A 269 -2.04 -0.51 22.65
CA THR A 269 -1.65 0.90 22.50
C THR A 269 -2.86 1.82 22.39
N LEU A 270 -3.87 1.41 21.61
CA LEU A 270 -5.13 2.14 21.49
C LEU A 270 -5.86 2.26 22.84
N ALA A 271 -5.82 1.21 23.66
CA ALA A 271 -6.40 1.25 25.00
C ALA A 271 -5.60 2.11 25.98
N ALA A 272 -4.28 2.11 25.88
CA ALA A 272 -3.37 2.83 26.77
C ALA A 272 -3.49 4.37 26.65
N LEU A 273 -3.92 4.88 25.49
CA LEU A 273 -4.14 6.31 25.28
C LEU A 273 -5.06 6.88 26.35
N ARG A 274 -4.72 8.07 26.86
CA ARG A 274 -5.58 8.80 27.79
C ARG A 274 -6.89 9.21 27.12
N PRO A 275 -8.05 9.24 27.82
CA PRO A 275 -9.35 9.50 27.22
C PRO A 275 -9.44 10.77 26.37
N GLU A 276 -8.90 11.88 26.87
CA GLU A 276 -8.88 13.17 26.18
C GLU A 276 -7.96 13.16 24.97
N VAL A 277 -6.82 12.47 25.06
CA VAL A 277 -5.85 12.33 23.97
C VAL A 277 -6.44 11.52 22.83
N ARG A 278 -7.05 10.36 23.13
CA ARG A 278 -7.71 9.53 22.13
C ARG A 278 -8.83 10.31 21.43
N ARG A 279 -9.67 11.02 22.20
CA ARG A 279 -10.75 11.84 21.64
C ARG A 279 -10.21 12.86 20.63
N THR A 280 -9.22 13.65 21.03
CA THR A 280 -8.60 14.64 20.14
C THR A 280 -8.02 14.00 18.90
N LEU A 281 -7.28 12.89 19.04
CA LEU A 281 -6.70 12.17 17.90
C LEU A 281 -7.76 11.65 16.91
N VAL A 282 -8.90 11.18 17.40
CA VAL A 282 -10.02 10.73 16.57
C VAL A 282 -10.64 11.90 15.83
N GLU A 283 -10.99 12.98 16.54
CA GLU A 283 -11.62 14.18 15.98
C GLU A 283 -10.73 14.89 14.96
N THR A 284 -9.41 14.89 15.17
CA THR A 284 -8.43 15.50 14.26
C THR A 284 -7.92 14.54 13.19
N HIS A 285 -8.52 13.34 13.04
CA HIS A 285 -8.14 12.40 11.98
C HIS A 285 -6.66 12.01 12.02
N SER A 286 -6.10 11.90 13.23
CA SER A 286 -4.67 11.71 13.49
C SER A 286 -4.36 10.43 14.28
N LEU A 287 -5.38 9.67 14.70
CA LEU A 287 -5.21 8.49 15.57
C LEU A 287 -4.25 7.47 14.97
N MET A 288 -4.51 7.01 13.75
CA MET A 288 -3.67 5.98 13.12
C MET A 288 -2.27 6.50 12.77
N GLY A 289 -2.14 7.81 12.50
CA GLY A 289 -0.86 8.48 12.39
C GLY A 289 -0.03 8.40 13.66
N ALA A 290 -0.66 8.68 14.81
CA ALA A 290 0.00 8.56 16.12
C ALA A 290 0.36 7.11 16.45
N ILE A 291 -0.52 6.14 16.18
CA ILE A 291 -0.22 4.71 16.41
C ILE A 291 0.98 4.25 15.56
N GLN A 292 1.05 4.62 14.28
CA GLN A 292 2.22 4.34 13.44
C GLN A 292 3.49 5.01 13.95
N MET A 293 3.41 6.27 14.41
CA MET A 293 4.55 6.97 14.99
C MET A 293 5.05 6.23 16.24
N LEU A 294 4.14 5.82 17.13
CA LEU A 294 4.45 5.07 18.35
C LEU A 294 5.10 3.73 18.02
N LEU A 295 4.52 2.95 17.10
CA LEU A 295 5.08 1.66 16.65
C LEU A 295 6.54 1.80 16.19
N ARG A 296 6.83 2.87 15.44
CA ARG A 296 8.17 3.12 14.88
C ARG A 296 9.15 3.61 15.93
N ARG A 297 8.73 4.50 16.83
CA ARG A 297 9.58 4.99 17.93
C ARG A 297 9.84 3.94 19.01
N SER A 298 8.92 2.99 19.20
CA SER A 298 9.03 1.99 20.25
C SER A 298 9.85 0.76 19.85
N GLN A 299 10.26 0.60 18.58
CA GLN A 299 11.05 -0.57 18.18
C GLN A 299 12.28 -0.73 19.09
N LYS A 300 12.62 -1.98 19.45
CA LYS A 300 13.75 -2.31 20.33
C LYS A 300 15.07 -1.75 19.82
N SER A 301 15.24 -1.66 18.52
CA SER A 301 16.43 -1.09 17.92
C SER A 301 16.45 0.45 17.96
N VAL A 302 15.32 1.14 18.15
CA VAL A 302 15.23 2.62 18.17
C VAL A 302 15.43 3.16 19.57
N GLN A 303 16.64 3.59 19.92
CA GLN A 303 17.01 3.99 21.28
C GLN A 303 17.23 5.50 21.44
N SER A 304 17.25 6.24 20.33
CA SER A 304 17.48 7.68 20.29
C SER A 304 16.60 8.36 19.24
N ASP A 305 16.53 9.69 19.26
CA ASP A 305 15.85 10.43 18.19
C ASP A 305 16.58 10.30 16.84
N ASP A 306 17.91 10.18 16.83
CA ASP A 306 18.66 9.93 15.60
C ASP A 306 18.33 8.56 14.99
N ASP A 307 18.09 7.55 15.82
CA ASP A 307 17.57 6.26 15.34
C ASP A 307 16.19 6.41 14.70
N TYR A 308 15.33 7.27 15.28
CA TYR A 308 14.02 7.59 14.69
C TYR A 308 14.17 8.30 13.35
N TYR A 309 15.06 9.28 13.27
CA TYR A 309 15.40 9.97 12.03
C TYR A 309 16.39 9.17 11.15
N SER A 310 16.14 7.87 10.99
CA SER A 310 16.93 6.97 10.15
C SER A 310 16.08 5.81 9.61
N GLY A 311 16.63 5.06 8.66
CA GLY A 311 15.99 3.84 8.14
C GLY A 311 15.62 2.79 9.18
N LYS A 312 16.29 2.81 10.34
CA LYS A 312 16.10 1.85 11.43
C LYS A 312 14.67 1.82 11.96
N ALA A 313 14.06 3.00 12.14
CA ALA A 313 12.67 3.14 12.62
C ALA A 313 11.64 3.05 11.48
N HIS A 314 12.09 3.12 10.22
CA HIS A 314 11.21 3.29 9.07
C HIS A 314 11.26 2.16 8.04
N PRO A 315 11.28 0.88 8.44
CA PRO A 315 11.27 -0.20 7.47
C PRO A 315 9.93 -0.24 6.71
N VAL A 316 9.97 -0.81 5.49
CA VAL A 316 8.76 -1.16 4.74
C VAL A 316 8.08 -2.40 5.33
N VAL A 317 8.86 -3.33 5.89
CA VAL A 317 8.38 -4.54 6.58
C VAL A 317 8.89 -4.58 8.01
N PHE A 318 7.98 -4.70 8.97
CA PHE A 318 8.28 -4.79 10.40
C PHE A 318 8.55 -6.22 10.85
N GLN A 319 9.53 -6.38 11.73
CA GLN A 319 9.90 -7.65 12.34
C GLN A 319 9.24 -7.76 13.72
N ALA A 320 8.50 -8.85 13.98
CA ALA A 320 7.88 -9.04 15.30
C ALA A 320 8.92 -9.12 16.43
N SER A 321 10.14 -9.57 16.13
CA SER A 321 11.25 -9.60 17.09
C SER A 321 11.67 -8.22 17.59
N GLU A 322 11.46 -7.18 16.79
CA GLU A 322 11.80 -5.78 17.10
C GLU A 322 10.70 -5.06 17.90
N LEU A 323 9.53 -5.68 18.06
CA LEU A 323 8.41 -5.07 18.76
C LEU A 323 8.66 -5.00 20.28
N ASP A 324 8.59 -3.79 20.83
CA ASP A 324 8.56 -3.53 22.27
C ASP A 324 7.18 -2.99 22.66
N THR A 325 6.25 -3.92 22.89
CA THR A 325 4.86 -3.58 23.21
C THR A 325 4.75 -2.80 24.53
N PHE A 326 5.60 -3.09 25.52
CA PHE A 326 5.56 -2.39 26.80
C PHE A 326 5.95 -0.92 26.64
N ARG A 327 7.07 -0.66 25.95
CA ARG A 327 7.46 0.72 25.64
C ARG A 327 6.42 1.44 24.78
N MET A 328 5.80 0.75 23.82
CA MET A 328 4.78 1.34 22.96
C MET A 328 3.56 1.83 23.78
N VAL A 329 3.06 1.03 24.72
CA VAL A 329 1.93 1.43 25.57
C VAL A 329 2.29 2.52 26.58
N GLN A 330 3.52 2.51 27.10
CA GLN A 330 4.02 3.58 27.97
C GLN A 330 4.05 4.92 27.23
N MET A 331 4.68 4.95 26.04
CA MET A 331 4.73 6.16 25.22
C MET A 331 3.33 6.66 24.85
N ALA A 332 2.38 5.75 24.58
CA ALA A 332 0.99 6.13 24.29
C ALA A 332 0.31 6.79 25.50
N HIS A 333 0.52 6.26 26.69
CA HIS A 333 -0.07 6.78 27.92
C HIS A 333 0.57 8.11 28.36
N GLU A 334 1.85 8.32 28.05
CA GLU A 334 2.58 9.56 28.31
C GLU A 334 2.19 10.72 27.37
N LEU A 335 1.55 10.43 26.23
CA LEU A 335 1.09 11.48 25.33
C LEU A 335 0.12 12.42 26.04
N THR A 336 0.29 13.70 25.79
CA THR A 336 -0.61 14.76 26.23
C THR A 336 -1.11 15.56 25.03
N ILE A 337 -2.17 16.35 25.21
CA ILE A 337 -2.67 17.26 24.16
C ILE A 337 -1.53 18.16 23.64
N ASP A 338 -0.67 18.62 24.54
CA ASP A 338 0.45 19.51 24.20
C ASP A 338 1.61 18.81 23.49
N THR A 339 1.69 17.48 23.56
CA THR A 339 2.77 16.68 22.95
C THR A 339 2.25 15.80 21.80
N LEU A 340 1.04 16.07 21.30
CA LEU A 340 0.50 15.36 20.15
C LEU A 340 1.35 15.63 18.90
N PRO A 341 1.73 14.60 18.13
CA PRO A 341 2.52 14.78 16.93
C PRO A 341 1.71 15.52 15.86
N SER A 342 2.36 16.41 15.13
CA SER A 342 1.79 16.97 13.89
C SER A 342 1.74 15.89 12.81
N MET A 343 0.87 16.05 11.80
CA MET A 343 0.89 15.21 10.60
C MET A 343 1.59 15.93 9.47
N VAL A 344 2.51 15.27 8.78
CA VAL A 344 3.15 15.82 7.58
C VAL A 344 2.31 15.52 6.35
N ARG A 345 2.11 16.54 5.52
CA ARG A 345 1.57 16.42 4.17
C ARG A 345 2.59 16.92 3.16
N ILE A 346 2.74 16.20 2.05
CA ILE A 346 3.65 16.54 0.96
C ILE A 346 2.91 16.74 -0.35
N ARG A 347 3.52 17.51 -1.25
CA ARG A 347 3.04 17.72 -2.62
C ARG A 347 4.22 18.01 -3.54
N VAL A 348 4.29 17.28 -4.66
CA VAL A 348 5.25 17.57 -5.74
C VAL A 348 4.84 18.87 -6.43
N LEU A 349 5.76 19.82 -6.54
CA LEU A 349 5.58 21.09 -7.24
C LEU A 349 6.12 21.01 -8.68
N GLU A 350 7.29 20.40 -8.83
CA GLU A 350 8.00 20.27 -10.11
C GLU A 350 8.75 18.94 -10.13
N GLU A 351 8.86 18.32 -11.30
CA GLU A 351 9.71 17.14 -11.47
C GLU A 351 10.11 16.91 -12.93
N ASP A 352 11.26 16.27 -13.11
CA ASP A 352 11.70 15.76 -14.40
C ASP A 352 11.05 14.40 -14.67
N LEU A 353 10.44 14.27 -15.86
CA LEU A 353 9.84 13.02 -16.33
C LEU A 353 10.50 12.54 -17.62
N GLY A 354 10.58 11.22 -17.76
CA GLY A 354 10.93 10.58 -19.02
C GLY A 354 9.83 10.75 -20.07
N VAL A 355 10.23 10.73 -21.33
CA VAL A 355 9.36 10.78 -22.50
C VAL A 355 9.07 9.34 -22.98
N PRO A 356 7.80 8.88 -22.94
CA PRO A 356 7.43 7.56 -23.47
C PRO A 356 7.84 7.39 -24.94
N GLY A 357 8.34 6.20 -25.30
CA GLY A 357 8.80 5.90 -26.66
C GLY A 357 10.20 6.43 -26.99
N ARG A 358 10.75 7.34 -26.16
CA ARG A 358 12.15 7.79 -26.25
C ARG A 358 12.98 7.25 -25.09
N ASP A 359 12.55 7.54 -23.87
CA ASP A 359 13.32 7.24 -22.67
C ASP A 359 12.95 5.87 -22.08
N TYR A 360 11.73 5.39 -22.36
CA TYR A 360 11.28 4.06 -21.94
C TYR A 360 10.16 3.54 -22.82
N PHE A 361 9.96 2.21 -22.78
CA PHE A 361 9.07 1.49 -23.69
C PHE A 361 8.07 0.67 -22.87
N HIS A 362 6.81 1.11 -22.84
CA HIS A 362 5.73 0.39 -22.16
C HIS A 362 4.35 0.85 -22.67
N PRO A 363 3.37 -0.04 -22.85
CA PRO A 363 2.03 0.32 -23.35
C PRO A 363 1.23 1.20 -22.38
N PHE A 364 1.39 0.98 -21.06
CA PHE A 364 0.51 1.59 -20.04
C PHE A 364 1.23 2.14 -18.81
N ALA A 365 2.57 2.08 -18.75
CA ALA A 365 3.28 2.42 -17.51
C ALA A 365 3.70 3.89 -17.53
N ALA A 366 3.23 4.63 -16.53
CA ALA A 366 3.78 5.92 -16.19
C ALA A 366 5.00 5.75 -15.28
N GLU A 367 5.85 6.79 -15.23
CA GLU A 367 6.82 6.90 -14.14
C GLU A 367 6.17 7.25 -12.81
N ARG A 368 4.98 7.86 -12.82
CA ARG A 368 4.20 8.15 -11.62
C ARG A 368 3.35 6.94 -11.25
N LEU A 369 3.63 6.32 -10.09
CA LEU A 369 2.75 5.30 -9.54
C LEU A 369 1.58 5.96 -8.82
N PHE A 370 1.87 6.90 -7.91
CA PHE A 370 0.87 7.63 -7.16
C PHE A 370 1.41 8.93 -6.54
N ASP A 371 0.48 9.85 -6.25
CA ASP A 371 0.67 11.09 -5.50
C ASP A 371 -0.43 11.26 -4.45
N THR A 372 -0.11 10.89 -3.21
CA THR A 372 -0.99 11.09 -2.06
C THR A 372 -0.43 12.17 -1.14
N PRO A 373 -1.25 12.75 -0.23
CA PRO A 373 -0.76 13.72 0.72
C PRO A 373 0.34 13.22 1.67
N MET A 374 0.55 11.90 1.86
CA MET A 374 1.57 11.38 2.80
C MET A 374 2.57 10.43 2.15
N ALA A 375 2.42 10.12 0.86
CA ALA A 375 3.31 9.25 0.12
C ALA A 375 3.34 9.60 -1.38
N VAL A 376 4.53 9.69 -1.95
CA VAL A 376 4.80 9.94 -3.38
C VAL A 376 5.70 8.83 -3.89
N ALA A 377 5.36 8.19 -5.00
CA ALA A 377 6.18 7.13 -5.57
C ALA A 377 6.39 7.28 -7.07
N ARG A 378 7.65 7.05 -7.49
CA ARG A 378 8.09 7.10 -8.88
C ARG A 378 8.86 5.85 -9.28
N VAL A 379 8.62 5.36 -10.49
CA VAL A 379 9.52 4.45 -11.19
C VAL A 379 10.51 5.29 -11.99
N TYR A 380 11.80 5.01 -11.82
CA TYR A 380 12.89 5.65 -12.53
C TYR A 380 13.06 4.99 -13.90
N ARG A 381 12.38 5.50 -14.92
CA ARG A 381 12.44 4.95 -16.28
C ARG A 381 13.31 5.77 -17.21
N THR A 382 13.34 7.09 -17.04
CA THR A 382 14.11 8.01 -17.88
C THR A 382 15.56 7.58 -18.05
N VAL A 383 16.12 7.80 -19.24
CA VAL A 383 17.52 7.52 -19.54
C VAL A 383 18.47 8.51 -18.88
N SER A 384 17.98 9.66 -18.40
CA SER A 384 18.78 10.64 -17.68
C SER A 384 19.42 10.02 -16.44
N HIS A 385 20.73 10.26 -16.23
CA HIS A 385 21.44 9.74 -15.07
C HIS A 385 20.95 10.34 -13.74
N GLN A 386 20.35 11.52 -13.79
CA GLN A 386 19.75 12.18 -12.64
C GLN A 386 18.31 12.65 -12.92
N ARG A 387 17.50 12.71 -11.88
CA ARG A 387 16.15 13.29 -11.88
C ARG A 387 15.99 14.29 -10.77
N ARG A 388 15.43 15.46 -11.10
CA ARG A 388 15.06 16.47 -10.12
C ARG A 388 13.59 16.37 -9.75
N MET A 389 13.28 16.58 -8.48
CA MET A 389 11.93 16.78 -7.96
C MET A 389 11.97 17.89 -6.91
N VAL A 390 11.01 18.83 -6.94
CA VAL A 390 10.81 19.81 -5.88
C VAL A 390 9.51 19.49 -5.17
N VAL A 391 9.61 19.32 -3.86
CA VAL A 391 8.48 18.91 -3.01
C VAL A 391 8.25 19.96 -1.92
N GLU A 392 6.98 20.27 -1.69
CA GLU A 392 6.54 21.08 -0.56
C GLU A 392 5.98 20.19 0.54
N ALA A 393 6.36 20.47 1.78
CA ALA A 393 5.85 19.86 3.00
C ALA A 393 5.03 20.87 3.79
N ARG A 394 3.97 20.40 4.45
CA ARG A 394 3.11 21.18 5.35
C ARG A 394 2.77 20.31 6.55
N ALA A 395 2.74 20.91 7.73
CA ALA A 395 2.18 20.27 8.89
C ALA A 395 0.66 20.47 8.91
N ALA A 396 -0.05 19.49 9.46
CA ALA A 396 -1.47 19.55 9.79
C ALA A 396 -1.66 19.10 11.25
N GLY A 397 -2.75 19.55 11.88
CA GLY A 397 -3.02 19.29 13.29
C GLY A 397 -2.55 20.43 14.20
N ILE A 398 -2.34 20.10 15.47
CA ILE A 398 -1.97 21.05 16.53
C ILE A 398 -0.57 21.63 16.24
N ASP A 399 -0.43 22.95 16.45
CA ASP A 399 0.81 23.71 16.29
C ASP A 399 1.51 23.61 14.93
N ALA A 400 0.77 23.25 13.86
CA ALA A 400 1.28 23.11 12.50
C ALA A 400 2.01 24.34 11.93
N ARG A 401 1.79 25.53 12.51
CA ARG A 401 2.46 26.78 12.10
C ARG A 401 3.87 26.92 12.66
N LEU A 402 4.23 26.12 13.67
CA LEU A 402 5.52 26.19 14.37
C LEU A 402 6.51 25.11 13.92
N SER A 403 6.12 24.24 12.98
CA SER A 403 6.94 23.10 12.58
C SER A 403 8.10 23.49 11.65
N GLY A 404 9.30 23.06 12.01
CA GLY A 404 10.40 22.87 11.05
C GLY A 404 10.27 21.54 10.34
N PHE A 405 10.90 21.40 9.17
CA PHE A 405 10.87 20.16 8.38
C PHE A 405 12.25 19.54 8.24
N ARG A 406 12.33 18.24 8.55
CA ARG A 406 13.54 17.42 8.37
C ARG A 406 13.32 16.43 7.23
N TRP A 407 14.28 16.36 6.32
CA TRP A 407 14.28 15.47 5.17
C TRP A 407 15.42 14.48 5.32
N VAL A 408 15.11 13.18 5.33
CA VAL A 408 16.06 12.12 5.72
C VAL A 408 16.02 10.99 4.72
N VAL A 409 17.17 10.45 4.32
CA VAL A 409 17.25 9.20 3.57
C VAL A 409 16.97 8.03 4.53
N LEU A 410 15.87 7.31 4.30
CA LEU A 410 15.45 6.17 5.11
C LEU A 410 15.91 4.84 4.52
N GLN A 411 15.98 4.73 3.19
CA GLN A 411 16.49 3.55 2.52
C GLN A 411 17.21 3.95 1.23
N GLY A 412 18.20 3.15 0.84
CA GLY A 412 19.00 3.37 -0.35
C GLY A 412 20.38 3.96 -0.04
N ASP A 413 21.17 4.15 -1.09
CA ASP A 413 22.52 4.70 -0.99
C ASP A 413 22.47 6.24 -0.90
N PRO A 414 22.95 6.85 0.21
CA PRO A 414 22.99 8.31 0.36
C PRO A 414 23.81 9.02 -0.72
N GLU A 415 24.78 8.35 -1.37
CA GLU A 415 25.54 8.94 -2.48
C GLU A 415 24.71 9.06 -3.77
N LYS A 416 23.58 8.35 -3.85
CA LYS A 416 22.65 8.36 -4.99
C LYS A 416 21.48 9.31 -4.81
N ILE A 417 21.51 10.14 -3.78
CA ILE A 417 20.47 11.15 -3.53
C ILE A 417 21.11 12.43 -2.99
N ARG A 418 20.69 13.58 -3.50
CA ARG A 418 20.97 14.88 -2.90
C ARG A 418 19.68 15.52 -2.45
N ILE A 419 19.66 16.00 -1.21
CA ILE A 419 18.53 16.69 -0.61
C ILE A 419 18.97 18.11 -0.29
N ARG A 420 18.26 19.10 -0.81
CA ARG A 420 18.51 20.52 -0.56
C ARG A 420 17.24 21.16 0.00
N PRO A 421 17.08 21.19 1.33
CA PRO A 421 16.01 21.96 1.95
C PRO A 421 16.10 23.44 1.55
N MET A 422 14.95 24.06 1.35
CA MET A 422 14.80 25.43 0.85
C MET A 422 13.97 26.25 1.85
N GLY A 423 14.36 27.52 2.03
CA GLY A 423 13.72 28.43 2.99
C GLY A 423 14.18 28.20 4.43
N SER A 424 13.73 29.08 5.34
CA SER A 424 14.20 29.11 6.74
C SER A 424 13.69 27.95 7.61
N ASN A 425 12.55 27.34 7.26
CA ASN A 425 11.96 26.22 7.99
C ASN A 425 12.07 24.88 7.25
N GLY A 426 12.70 24.84 6.08
CA GLY A 426 12.85 23.63 5.27
C GLY A 426 11.55 23.09 4.67
N ALA A 427 10.45 23.87 4.62
CA ALA A 427 9.15 23.41 4.12
C ALA A 427 9.12 23.06 2.63
N LYS A 428 10.20 23.33 1.89
CA LYS A 428 10.40 22.81 0.53
C LYS A 428 11.77 22.15 0.45
N ALA A 429 11.93 21.19 -0.44
CA ALA A 429 13.24 20.65 -0.78
C ALA A 429 13.35 20.35 -2.27
N GLU A 430 14.53 20.62 -2.83
CA GLU A 430 14.97 20.05 -4.10
C GLU A 430 15.62 18.68 -3.81
N LEU A 431 15.13 17.67 -4.50
CA LEU A 431 15.59 16.29 -4.43
C LEU A 431 16.19 15.91 -5.79
N ILE A 432 17.41 15.38 -5.78
CA ILE A 432 18.08 14.89 -6.99
C ILE A 432 18.41 13.41 -6.78
N PHE A 433 17.70 12.56 -7.51
CA PHE A 433 17.93 11.12 -7.51
C PHE A 433 18.88 10.74 -8.64
N TYR A 434 19.87 9.91 -8.37
CA TYR A 434 20.73 9.31 -9.38
C TYR A 434 20.27 7.89 -9.69
N TRP A 435 20.36 7.48 -10.96
CA TRP A 435 20.11 6.08 -11.30
C TRP A 435 21.11 5.19 -10.56
N HIS A 436 20.63 4.05 -10.07
CA HIS A 436 21.43 3.07 -9.36
C HIS A 436 20.93 1.65 -9.67
N PRO A 437 21.83 0.65 -9.67
CA PRO A 437 21.42 -0.74 -9.69
C PRO A 437 20.86 -1.16 -8.32
N MET A 438 20.42 -2.40 -8.24
CA MET A 438 20.04 -3.03 -6.98
C MET A 438 21.22 -2.98 -5.98
N ALA A 439 20.96 -2.56 -4.75
CA ALA A 439 21.97 -2.39 -3.71
C ALA A 439 21.59 -3.14 -2.41
N PRO A 440 22.56 -3.60 -1.60
CA PRO A 440 22.29 -4.22 -0.31
C PRO A 440 21.51 -3.28 0.62
N ILE A 441 20.60 -3.83 1.43
CA ILE A 441 19.91 -3.08 2.48
C ILE A 441 20.81 -3.08 3.73
N PRO A 442 21.22 -1.91 4.26
CA PRO A 442 22.03 -1.83 5.47
C PRO A 442 21.41 -2.60 6.64
N GLY A 443 22.21 -3.40 7.34
CA GLY A 443 21.76 -4.20 8.49
C GLY A 443 20.98 -5.48 8.15
N MET A 444 20.71 -5.77 6.86
CA MET A 444 19.96 -6.95 6.44
C MET A 444 20.77 -7.84 5.50
N THR A 445 21.48 -8.82 6.08
CA THR A 445 22.34 -9.74 5.32
C THR A 445 21.57 -10.53 4.26
N GLY A 446 22.01 -10.38 3.00
CA GLY A 446 21.43 -11.06 1.84
C GLY A 446 20.18 -10.39 1.27
N MET A 447 19.74 -9.25 1.82
CA MET A 447 18.65 -8.46 1.28
C MET A 447 19.19 -7.35 0.37
N GLN A 448 18.49 -7.11 -0.73
CA GLN A 448 18.82 -6.04 -1.67
C GLN A 448 17.54 -5.31 -2.10
N SER A 449 17.68 -4.05 -2.49
CA SER A 449 16.57 -3.20 -2.93
C SER A 449 16.97 -2.31 -4.10
N ASN A 450 15.98 -1.96 -4.91
CA ASN A 450 16.07 -0.94 -5.95
C ASN A 450 15.40 0.38 -5.54
N ARG A 451 15.05 0.52 -4.25
CA ARG A 451 14.32 1.67 -3.72
C ARG A 451 15.24 2.65 -3.00
N ILE A 452 15.02 3.93 -3.25
CA ILE A 452 15.42 5.03 -2.36
C ILE A 452 14.15 5.57 -1.70
N ASP A 453 14.14 5.61 -0.38
CA ASP A 453 13.07 6.23 0.41
C ASP A 453 13.59 7.47 1.14
N ILE A 454 12.82 8.55 1.06
CA ILE A 454 13.05 9.77 1.83
C ILE A 454 11.87 9.98 2.78
N GLY A 455 12.17 10.17 4.06
CA GLY A 455 11.22 10.56 5.09
C GLY A 455 11.20 12.07 5.26
N VAL A 456 10.01 12.64 5.32
CA VAL A 456 9.78 14.05 5.62
C VAL A 456 9.05 14.17 6.95
N PHE A 457 9.71 14.78 7.92
CA PHE A 457 9.22 14.92 9.30
C PHE A 457 8.90 16.38 9.59
N ALA A 458 7.80 16.62 10.31
CA ALA A 458 7.53 17.87 10.98
C ALA A 458 7.96 17.74 12.44
N ASP A 459 8.69 18.74 12.93
CA ASP A 459 9.12 18.80 14.31
C ASP A 459 8.79 20.19 14.86
N HIS A 460 8.00 20.22 15.94
CA HIS A 460 7.66 21.45 16.68
C HIS A 460 8.39 21.52 18.04
N GLY A 461 9.39 20.67 18.25
CA GLY A 461 10.27 20.67 19.42
C GLY A 461 9.78 19.86 20.62
N LYS A 462 8.60 19.21 20.55
CA LYS A 462 8.07 18.35 21.63
C LYS A 462 7.98 16.89 21.22
N SER A 463 7.35 16.62 20.07
CA SER A 463 7.21 15.28 19.51
C SER A 463 7.43 15.30 18.00
N PRO A 464 8.23 14.37 17.45
CA PRO A 464 8.38 14.25 16.00
C PRO A 464 7.08 13.71 15.38
N SER A 465 6.78 14.12 14.15
CA SER A 465 5.69 13.52 13.38
C SER A 465 6.00 12.09 12.92
N LEU A 466 4.97 11.36 12.53
CA LEU A 466 5.13 10.30 11.52
C LEU A 466 5.67 10.92 10.21
N PRO A 467 6.61 10.29 9.48
CA PRO A 467 7.06 10.84 8.22
C PRO A 467 6.03 10.66 7.11
N ALA A 468 6.01 11.62 6.19
CA ALA A 468 5.57 11.37 4.83
C ALA A 468 6.71 10.75 4.02
N PHE A 469 6.38 9.92 3.02
CA PHE A 469 7.37 9.15 2.25
C PHE A 469 7.48 9.65 0.81
N ILE A 470 8.70 9.74 0.31
CA ILE A 470 8.98 9.97 -1.11
C ILE A 470 9.89 8.85 -1.59
N THR A 471 9.40 8.08 -2.55
CA THR A 471 10.11 6.93 -3.10
C THR A 471 10.52 7.16 -4.55
N SER A 472 11.78 6.82 -4.87
CA SER A 472 12.25 6.54 -6.22
C SER A 472 12.66 5.07 -6.35
N PHE A 473 12.06 4.35 -7.30
CA PHE A 473 12.30 2.93 -7.55
C PHE A 473 12.93 2.70 -8.93
N THR A 474 14.13 2.13 -8.97
CA THR A 474 14.76 1.69 -10.23
C THR A 474 14.29 0.28 -10.61
N LEU A 475 14.37 -0.08 -11.90
CA LEU A 475 13.97 -1.41 -12.33
C LEU A 475 15.12 -2.42 -12.16
N ALA A 476 14.84 -3.56 -11.51
CA ALA A 476 15.84 -4.58 -11.24
C ALA A 476 16.36 -5.30 -12.51
N ASN A 477 15.54 -5.30 -13.56
CA ASN A 477 15.75 -5.99 -14.83
C ASN A 477 16.39 -5.10 -15.92
N GLU A 478 17.14 -4.07 -15.51
CA GLU A 478 17.90 -3.19 -16.40
C GLU A 478 19.36 -3.12 -15.98
N ASP A 479 20.27 -3.21 -16.95
CA ASP A 479 21.68 -2.86 -16.77
C ASP A 479 22.01 -1.63 -17.60
N ARG A 480 22.49 -0.57 -16.97
CA ARG A 480 22.71 0.73 -17.61
C ARG A 480 24.16 1.15 -17.49
N THR A 481 24.73 1.55 -18.62
CA THR A 481 26.09 2.11 -18.67
C THR A 481 26.03 3.60 -18.94
N TYR A 482 26.69 4.38 -18.09
CA TYR A 482 26.81 5.83 -18.22
C TYR A 482 28.27 6.26 -18.38
N VAL A 483 28.52 7.26 -19.24
CA VAL A 483 29.82 7.94 -19.36
C VAL A 483 29.61 9.43 -19.17
N ASN A 484 30.25 10.01 -18.15
CA ASN A 484 30.07 11.41 -17.75
C ASN A 484 28.59 11.80 -17.57
N GLY A 485 27.81 10.93 -16.95
CA GLY A 485 26.37 11.14 -16.72
C GLY A 485 25.46 10.95 -17.94
N ARG A 486 25.99 10.49 -19.09
CA ARG A 486 25.21 10.24 -20.31
C ARG A 486 25.03 8.75 -20.53
N ILE A 487 23.81 8.34 -20.83
CA ILE A 487 23.52 6.94 -21.14
C ILE A 487 24.32 6.50 -22.37
N GLN A 488 24.93 5.33 -22.33
CA GLN A 488 25.60 4.70 -23.46
C GLN A 488 24.82 3.47 -23.92
N SER A 489 24.35 2.67 -22.97
CA SER A 489 23.52 1.51 -23.27
C SER A 489 22.59 1.15 -22.14
N ILE A 490 21.45 0.57 -22.50
CA ILE A 490 20.58 -0.18 -21.59
C ILE A 490 20.45 -1.59 -22.11
N ASP A 491 20.86 -2.56 -21.31
CA ASP A 491 20.74 -3.99 -21.62
C ASP A 491 19.61 -4.60 -20.78
N TYR A 492 18.53 -4.98 -21.46
CA TYR A 492 17.39 -5.67 -20.87
C TYR A 492 17.51 -7.20 -20.97
N GLY A 493 18.42 -7.69 -21.82
CA GLY A 493 18.60 -9.10 -22.14
C GLY A 493 19.77 -9.77 -21.42
N ALA A 494 20.61 -8.99 -20.72
CA ALA A 494 21.79 -9.50 -20.03
C ALA A 494 21.46 -10.69 -19.11
N VAL A 495 22.31 -11.72 -19.15
CA VAL A 495 22.17 -12.93 -18.34
C VAL A 495 22.23 -12.55 -16.86
N GLY A 496 21.31 -13.08 -16.05
CA GLY A 496 21.17 -12.75 -14.64
C GLY A 496 20.39 -11.46 -14.37
N ILE A 497 20.46 -10.45 -15.24
CA ILE A 497 19.65 -9.21 -15.13
C ILE A 497 18.22 -9.47 -15.59
N SER A 498 18.06 -10.06 -16.77
CA SER A 498 16.74 -10.38 -17.36
C SER A 498 15.91 -11.40 -16.57
N GLN A 499 16.52 -12.09 -15.60
CA GLN A 499 15.86 -13.07 -14.71
C GLN A 499 15.44 -12.46 -13.38
N ARG A 500 15.87 -11.24 -13.05
CA ARG A 500 15.48 -10.57 -11.81
C ARG A 500 13.99 -10.24 -11.88
N TYR A 501 13.31 -10.54 -10.79
CA TYR A 501 11.89 -10.27 -10.68
C TYR A 501 11.64 -8.77 -10.57
N VAL A 502 10.68 -8.29 -11.36
CA VAL A 502 10.01 -7.00 -11.20
C VAL A 502 8.52 -7.30 -11.28
N ASP A 503 7.70 -6.63 -10.44
CA ASP A 503 6.25 -6.84 -10.48
C ASP A 503 5.73 -6.63 -11.92
N PRO A 504 5.05 -7.61 -12.53
CA PRO A 504 4.55 -7.51 -13.90
C PRO A 504 3.51 -6.40 -14.14
N THR A 505 2.92 -5.84 -13.07
CA THR A 505 2.09 -4.63 -13.15
C THR A 505 2.90 -3.34 -13.25
N ILE A 506 4.17 -3.38 -12.83
CA ILE A 506 5.11 -2.27 -12.95
C ILE A 506 5.83 -2.35 -14.28
N ASP A 507 6.46 -3.47 -14.62
CA ASP A 507 7.22 -3.58 -15.87
C ASP A 507 6.94 -4.87 -16.62
N VAL A 508 6.84 -4.74 -17.95
CA VAL A 508 6.82 -5.87 -18.87
C VAL A 508 8.26 -6.14 -19.34
N PRO A 509 8.80 -7.36 -19.12
CA PRO A 509 10.14 -7.75 -19.54
C PRO A 509 10.44 -7.46 -21.02
N LYS A 510 11.67 -7.00 -21.27
CA LYS A 510 12.23 -6.70 -22.60
C LYS A 510 13.39 -7.64 -22.87
N ARG A 511 13.67 -7.95 -24.13
CA ARG A 511 14.73 -8.90 -24.53
C ARG A 511 15.62 -8.33 -25.63
N TRP A 512 16.11 -7.12 -25.42
CA TRP A 512 17.01 -6.42 -26.34
C TRP A 512 18.00 -5.55 -25.57
N ARG A 513 18.94 -4.97 -26.31
CA ARG A 513 19.86 -3.94 -25.82
C ARG A 513 19.74 -2.71 -26.68
N ASP A 514 19.70 -1.53 -26.06
CA ASP A 514 19.71 -0.24 -26.76
C ASP A 514 21.09 0.43 -26.58
N GLU A 515 21.69 0.87 -27.67
CA GLU A 515 23.00 1.56 -27.74
C GLU A 515 22.81 3.00 -28.25
N TYR A 516 23.04 3.98 -27.40
CA TYR A 516 22.73 5.39 -27.67
C TYR A 516 23.88 6.08 -28.41
N GLN A 517 23.53 6.94 -29.38
CA GLN A 517 24.47 7.65 -30.24
C GLN A 517 24.34 9.16 -30.11
N TYR A 518 25.48 9.86 -30.11
CA TYR A 518 25.55 11.30 -29.88
C TYR A 518 26.42 12.00 -30.93
N SER A 519 26.12 13.26 -31.21
CA SER A 519 26.97 14.14 -32.02
C SER A 519 28.22 14.59 -31.24
N SER A 520 29.16 15.24 -31.94
CA SER A 520 30.31 15.93 -31.33
C SER A 520 29.90 17.02 -30.33
N GLU A 521 28.74 17.64 -30.52
CA GLU A 521 28.15 18.64 -29.63
C GLU A 521 27.30 18.02 -28.52
N ASN A 522 27.37 16.69 -28.35
CA ASN A 522 26.68 15.92 -27.32
C ASN A 522 25.15 15.89 -27.44
N GLN A 523 24.62 16.10 -28.65
CA GLN A 523 23.19 15.96 -28.92
C GLN A 523 22.84 14.50 -29.21
N LEU A 524 21.73 13.99 -28.65
CA LEU A 524 21.24 12.64 -28.94
C LEU A 524 20.86 12.57 -30.42
N LEU A 525 21.51 11.67 -31.18
CA LEU A 525 21.18 11.39 -32.57
C LEU A 525 20.12 10.30 -32.70
N GLY A 526 20.11 9.37 -31.76
CA GLY A 526 19.27 8.18 -31.79
C GLY A 526 19.87 7.03 -31.00
N TRP A 527 19.36 5.82 -31.25
CA TRP A 527 19.96 4.60 -30.69
C TRP A 527 19.80 3.43 -31.66
N ARG A 528 20.65 2.43 -31.46
CA ARG A 528 20.59 1.15 -32.15
C ARG A 528 20.08 0.08 -31.20
N ARG A 529 19.03 -0.63 -31.58
CA ARG A 529 18.47 -1.75 -30.83
C ARG A 529 19.00 -3.07 -31.37
N LEU A 530 19.56 -3.86 -30.48
CA LEU A 530 20.08 -5.20 -30.73
C LEU A 530 19.11 -6.21 -30.13
N VAL A 531 18.40 -6.93 -30.99
CA VAL A 531 17.55 -8.05 -30.59
C VAL A 531 18.29 -9.35 -30.92
N PRO A 532 18.35 -10.34 -30.02
CA PRO A 532 18.99 -11.61 -30.31
C PRO A 532 18.43 -12.24 -31.60
N GLN A 533 19.32 -12.68 -32.49
CA GLN A 533 18.98 -13.36 -33.76
C GLN A 533 18.18 -12.50 -34.76
N ALA A 534 18.20 -11.17 -34.63
CA ALA A 534 17.63 -10.26 -35.62
C ALA A 534 18.63 -9.16 -36.01
N GLU A 535 18.41 -8.57 -37.18
CA GLU A 535 19.21 -7.43 -37.64
C GLU A 535 19.03 -6.23 -36.70
N PRO A 536 20.11 -5.45 -36.43
CA PRO A 536 20.03 -4.23 -35.66
C PRO A 536 19.00 -3.25 -36.24
N GLN A 537 18.21 -2.65 -35.36
CA GLN A 537 17.23 -1.63 -35.73
C GLN A 537 17.74 -0.26 -35.29
N GLU A 538 17.55 0.76 -36.11
CA GLU A 538 18.00 2.11 -35.79
C GLU A 538 16.82 3.04 -35.54
N PHE A 539 16.94 3.86 -34.50
CA PHE A 539 15.92 4.81 -34.08
C PHE A 539 16.49 6.22 -34.13
N ALA A 540 15.68 7.17 -34.56
CA ALA A 540 15.99 8.58 -34.44
C ALA A 540 15.83 9.06 -32.98
N ALA A 541 16.36 10.23 -32.66
CA ALA A 541 16.29 10.83 -31.32
C ALA A 541 14.86 11.05 -30.78
N ASP A 542 13.86 11.08 -31.67
CA ASP A 542 12.44 11.20 -31.33
C ASP A 542 11.73 9.83 -31.14
N GLY A 543 12.46 8.72 -31.28
CA GLY A 543 11.98 7.36 -31.10
C GLY A 543 11.28 6.73 -32.29
N ARG A 544 11.28 7.37 -33.46
CA ARG A 544 10.83 6.73 -34.69
C ARG A 544 11.88 5.77 -35.23
N LEU A 545 11.43 4.62 -35.74
CA LEU A 545 12.27 3.65 -36.43
C LEU A 545 12.73 4.23 -37.77
N ILE A 546 14.03 4.20 -38.03
CA ILE A 546 14.63 4.50 -39.33
C ILE A 546 14.43 3.27 -40.22
N PHE A 547 13.44 3.34 -41.12
CA PHE A 547 13.04 2.22 -41.95
C PHE A 547 13.86 2.11 -43.24
N LYS A 548 14.31 3.25 -43.79
CA LYS A 548 15.24 3.29 -44.93
C LYS A 548 16.26 4.41 -44.80
N LYS A 549 17.41 4.15 -45.43
CA LYS A 549 18.49 5.11 -45.65
C LYS A 549 18.80 5.20 -47.14
N ASP A 550 19.33 6.34 -47.57
CA ASP A 550 19.92 6.47 -48.90
C ASP A 550 21.33 5.84 -48.98
N ALA A 551 21.95 5.91 -50.15
CA ALA A 551 23.30 5.39 -50.39
C ALA A 551 24.40 6.09 -49.56
N ALA A 552 24.13 7.29 -49.03
CA ALA A 552 25.02 8.02 -48.14
C ALA A 552 24.76 7.69 -46.66
N GLY A 553 23.83 6.78 -46.36
CA GLY A 553 23.45 6.39 -45.00
C GLY A 553 22.50 7.36 -44.30
N LYS A 554 21.97 8.38 -45.00
CA LYS A 554 21.04 9.34 -44.42
C LYS A 554 19.63 8.75 -44.36
N PRO A 555 18.92 8.86 -43.22
CA PRO A 555 17.54 8.41 -43.11
C PRO A 555 16.62 9.11 -44.11
N THR A 556 15.86 8.33 -44.88
CA THR A 556 14.89 8.83 -45.87
C THR A 556 13.45 8.44 -45.54
N GLU A 557 13.25 7.44 -44.69
CA GLU A 557 11.93 6.94 -44.32
C GLU A 557 11.88 6.57 -42.83
N TYR A 558 10.90 7.11 -42.12
CA TYR A 558 10.67 6.86 -40.69
C TYR A 558 9.34 6.15 -40.46
N ARG A 559 9.27 5.38 -39.38
CA ARG A 559 8.04 4.72 -38.91
C ARG A 559 7.79 4.97 -37.44
N ASN A 560 6.54 5.20 -37.09
CA ASN A 560 6.12 5.16 -35.70
C ASN A 560 6.18 3.72 -35.20
N VAL A 561 6.56 3.57 -33.94
CA VAL A 561 6.55 2.28 -33.24
C VAL A 561 5.67 2.38 -32.00
N THR A 562 4.92 1.33 -31.75
CA THR A 562 4.21 1.11 -30.50
C THR A 562 4.76 -0.15 -29.84
N TYR A 563 4.42 -0.35 -28.57
CA TYR A 563 4.87 -1.49 -27.80
C TYR A 563 3.65 -2.16 -27.19
N GLU A 564 3.55 -3.47 -27.38
CA GLU A 564 2.44 -4.28 -26.90
C GLU A 564 2.96 -5.37 -25.98
N ALA A 565 2.22 -5.63 -24.91
CA ALA A 565 2.46 -6.76 -24.03
C ALA A 565 1.84 -8.01 -24.67
N ILE A 566 2.65 -9.04 -24.95
CA ILE A 566 2.18 -10.30 -25.52
C ILE A 566 2.48 -11.42 -24.55
N ALA A 567 1.48 -12.25 -24.27
CA ALA A 567 1.66 -13.44 -23.44
C ALA A 567 2.66 -14.39 -24.10
N ASP A 568 3.67 -14.79 -23.34
CA ASP A 568 4.59 -15.85 -23.72
C ASP A 568 4.00 -17.24 -23.42
N LYS A 569 4.79 -18.28 -23.66
CA LYS A 569 4.39 -19.68 -23.44
C LYS A 569 4.05 -20.00 -21.97
N GLN A 570 4.46 -19.16 -21.03
CA GLN A 570 4.22 -19.29 -19.60
C GLN A 570 3.12 -18.31 -19.11
N GLN A 571 2.39 -17.68 -20.04
CA GLN A 571 1.41 -16.61 -19.78
C GLN A 571 2.00 -15.36 -19.11
N LEU A 572 3.32 -15.19 -19.13
CA LEU A 572 3.97 -13.96 -18.72
C LEU A 572 4.07 -13.02 -19.93
N SER A 573 3.79 -11.74 -19.72
CA SER A 573 3.89 -10.77 -20.82
C SER A 573 5.35 -10.48 -21.16
N VAL A 574 5.68 -10.50 -22.44
CA VAL A 574 6.93 -9.95 -22.97
C VAL A 574 6.58 -8.78 -23.89
N LEU A 575 7.41 -7.74 -23.85
CA LEU A 575 7.17 -6.56 -24.66
C LEU A 575 7.58 -6.83 -26.11
N LYS A 576 6.65 -6.65 -27.04
CA LYS A 576 6.89 -6.70 -28.48
C LYS A 576 6.75 -5.31 -29.07
N MET A 577 7.70 -4.95 -29.93
CA MET A 577 7.60 -3.75 -30.75
C MET A 577 6.69 -4.01 -31.96
N VAL A 578 5.78 -3.08 -32.22
CA VAL A 578 4.88 -3.08 -33.37
C VAL A 578 5.18 -1.85 -34.22
N ILE A 579 5.40 -2.06 -35.52
CA ILE A 579 5.71 -1.00 -36.48
C ILE A 579 4.41 -0.57 -37.13
N ALA A 580 4.10 0.71 -37.07
CA ALA A 580 2.89 1.24 -37.72
C ALA A 580 2.95 1.02 -39.24
N PRO A 581 1.79 0.75 -39.89
CA PRO A 581 1.71 0.78 -41.34
C PRO A 581 2.04 2.18 -41.89
N LYS A 582 2.34 2.23 -43.19
CA LYS A 582 2.74 3.46 -43.90
C LYS A 582 1.77 4.61 -43.76
#